data_AF-A0A6I0ELA9-F1
#
_entry.id   AF-A0A6I0ELA9-F1
#
_cell.length_a   1.000
_cell.length_b   1.000
_cell.length_c   1.000
_cell.angle_alpha   90.00
_cell.angle_beta   90.00
_cell.angle_gamma   90.00
#
_symmetry.space_group_name_H-M   'P 1'
#
loop_
_entity.id
_entity.type
_entity.pdbx_description
1 polymer ?
#
loop_
_entity_poly.entity_id
_entity_poly.type
_entity_poly.pdbx_seq_one_letter_code
_entity_poly.pdbx_strand_id
1 'polypeptide(L)'
;MIETHDLDLMMGDDWRQSMPPVCLECGYDLTGSVSDRCPECGIYFSRRELSEYINSLKLELRVLRSVNDWIKAGFWLALIALACLVLGWVVGRMYVPLISPLGRLMACVFALPGFCLSLSVIRVYRLPAWSRQWLTAPIRFDLATGGILMSFLAGVGAFFLP
;
A
#
# COMPACT_ATOMS: atom_id res chain seq x y z
N MET A 1 -36.78 -0.55 6.15
CA MET A 1 -35.62 -1.05 6.92
C MET A 1 -34.88 -1.99 6.01
N ILE A 2 -33.59 -1.78 5.80
CA ILE A 2 -32.77 -2.77 5.09
C ILE A 2 -32.48 -3.87 6.10
N GLU A 3 -32.84 -5.11 5.78
CA GLU A 3 -32.54 -6.25 6.64
C GLU A 3 -31.02 -6.40 6.75
N THR A 4 -30.52 -6.63 7.96
CA THR A 4 -29.07 -6.79 8.21
C THR A 4 -28.48 -7.91 7.35
N HIS A 5 -29.28 -8.90 6.97
CA HIS A 5 -28.89 -9.98 6.08
C HIS A 5 -28.55 -9.52 4.64
N ASP A 6 -29.23 -8.51 4.11
CA ASP A 6 -28.94 -7.95 2.78
C ASP A 6 -27.67 -7.10 2.79
N LEU A 7 -27.41 -6.37 3.88
CA LEU A 7 -26.13 -5.70 4.10
C LEU A 7 -24.97 -6.70 4.16
N ASP A 8 -25.20 -7.84 4.81
CA ASP A 8 -24.22 -8.91 4.96
C ASP A 8 -23.90 -9.58 3.61
N LEU A 9 -24.90 -9.78 2.74
CA LEU A 9 -24.74 -10.29 1.37
C LEU A 9 -24.08 -9.26 0.44
N MET A 10 -24.42 -7.98 0.57
CA MET A 10 -23.79 -6.90 -0.20
C MET A 10 -22.34 -6.63 0.19
N MET A 11 -21.94 -6.95 1.43
CA MET A 11 -20.57 -6.80 1.92
C MET A 11 -19.67 -8.03 1.68
N GLY A 12 -20.24 -9.16 1.23
CA GLY A 12 -19.52 -10.43 0.98
C GLY A 12 -18.97 -11.08 2.26
N ASP A 13 -18.73 -12.40 2.26
CA ASP A 13 -18.30 -13.20 3.43
C ASP A 13 -17.05 -12.67 4.21
N ASP A 14 -16.39 -11.63 3.70
CA ASP A 14 -15.24 -10.94 4.28
C ASP A 14 -15.54 -10.08 5.53
N TRP A 15 -16.78 -9.66 5.77
CA TRP A 15 -17.05 -8.68 6.84
C TRP A 15 -16.97 -9.31 8.26
N ARG A 16 -17.14 -10.64 8.37
CA ARG A 16 -17.26 -11.38 9.65
C ARG A 16 -16.03 -12.12 10.15
N GLN A 17 -14.90 -12.13 9.44
CA GLN A 17 -13.66 -12.61 10.05
C GLN A 17 -13.21 -11.56 11.08
N SER A 18 -13.78 -11.63 12.27
CA SER A 18 -13.29 -10.91 13.44
C SER A 18 -11.90 -11.46 13.69
N MET A 19 -10.87 -10.65 13.43
CA MET A 19 -9.53 -10.97 13.87
C MET A 19 -9.60 -11.36 15.35
N PRO A 20 -9.07 -12.53 15.73
CA PRO A 20 -9.19 -13.02 17.09
C PRO A 20 -8.54 -12.01 18.06
N PRO A 21 -8.99 -11.95 19.31
CA PRO A 21 -8.27 -11.21 20.34
C PRO A 21 -6.84 -11.76 20.42
N VAL A 22 -5.84 -10.99 20.03
CA VAL A 22 -4.43 -11.40 20.05
C VAL A 22 -3.63 -10.52 20.99
N CYS A 23 -2.64 -11.09 21.68
CA CYS A 23 -1.75 -10.29 22.51
C CYS A 23 -0.94 -9.33 21.61
N LEU A 24 -0.95 -8.04 21.95
CA LEU A 24 -0.27 -7.01 21.14
C LEU A 24 1.26 -7.16 21.14
N GLU A 25 1.80 -7.80 22.17
CA GLU A 25 3.24 -7.96 22.38
C GLU A 25 3.78 -9.22 21.69
N CYS A 26 3.19 -10.38 21.95
CA CYS A 26 3.67 -11.66 21.41
C CYS A 26 2.84 -12.21 20.25
N GLY A 27 1.67 -11.64 19.95
CA GLY A 27 0.77 -12.12 18.90
C GLY A 27 -0.03 -13.38 19.25
N TYR A 28 0.05 -13.88 20.49
CA TYR A 28 -0.66 -15.10 20.92
C TYR A 28 -2.18 -14.93 20.85
N ASP A 29 -2.89 -15.97 20.39
CA ASP A 29 -4.34 -16.00 20.31
C ASP A 29 -4.97 -16.13 21.71
N LEU A 30 -5.67 -15.09 22.14
CA LEU A 30 -6.34 -15.00 23.44
C LEU A 30 -7.81 -15.47 23.37
N THR A 31 -8.22 -16.09 22.27
CA THR A 31 -9.57 -16.67 22.13
C THR A 31 -9.81 -17.67 23.26
N GLY A 32 -10.87 -17.45 24.05
CA GLY A 32 -11.22 -18.29 25.19
C GLY A 32 -10.42 -18.02 26.47
N SER A 33 -9.44 -17.11 26.47
CA SER A 33 -8.82 -16.66 27.72
C SER A 33 -9.88 -16.03 28.62
N VAL A 34 -9.90 -16.40 29.91
CA VAL A 34 -10.74 -15.79 30.95
C VAL A 34 -10.00 -14.71 31.74
N SER A 35 -8.67 -14.78 31.82
CA SER A 35 -7.84 -13.79 32.51
C SER A 35 -7.46 -12.61 31.61
N ASP A 36 -7.37 -11.43 32.22
CA ASP A 36 -6.85 -10.19 31.62
C ASP A 36 -5.31 -10.16 31.61
N ARG A 37 -4.72 -11.33 31.41
CA ARG A 37 -3.28 -11.56 31.38
C ARG A 37 -2.95 -12.57 30.29
N CYS A 38 -1.92 -12.28 29.51
CA CYS A 38 -1.48 -13.19 28.45
C CYS A 38 -0.80 -14.42 29.08
N PRO A 39 -1.16 -15.65 28.68
CA PRO A 39 -0.54 -16.86 29.21
C PRO A 39 0.92 -17.05 28.78
N GLU A 40 1.29 -16.52 27.61
CA GLU A 40 2.65 -16.65 27.05
C GLU A 40 3.62 -15.60 27.61
N CYS A 41 3.29 -14.31 27.45
CA CYS A 41 4.20 -13.23 27.87
C CYS A 41 3.92 -12.67 29.27
N GLY A 42 2.79 -13.04 29.88
CA GLY A 42 2.42 -12.58 31.22
C GLY A 42 1.99 -11.11 31.30
N ILE A 43 1.83 -10.40 30.18
CA ILE A 43 1.44 -9.00 30.20
C ILE A 43 -0.05 -8.82 30.51
N TYR A 44 -0.37 -7.76 31.24
CA TYR A 44 -1.74 -7.38 31.55
C TYR A 44 -2.33 -6.56 30.40
N PHE A 45 -3.60 -6.80 30.09
CA PHE A 45 -4.33 -6.04 29.09
C PHE A 45 -5.80 -5.91 29.50
N SER A 46 -6.42 -4.78 29.19
CA SER A 46 -7.88 -4.65 29.28
C SER A 46 -8.52 -5.23 28.03
N ARG A 47 -9.53 -6.10 28.17
CA ARG A 47 -10.29 -6.61 27.01
C ARG A 47 -10.92 -5.50 26.17
N ARG A 48 -11.34 -4.42 26.82
CA ARG A 48 -11.93 -3.27 26.14
C ARG A 48 -10.90 -2.57 25.27
N GLU A 49 -9.73 -2.26 25.84
CA GLU A 49 -8.61 -1.65 25.10
C GLU A 49 -8.15 -2.56 23.96
N LEU A 50 -8.07 -3.86 24.22
CA LEU A 50 -7.69 -4.84 23.20
C LEU A 50 -8.69 -4.85 22.03
N SER A 51 -9.99 -4.86 22.32
CA SER A 51 -11.03 -4.79 21.30
C SER A 51 -10.98 -3.48 20.50
N GLU A 52 -10.79 -2.34 21.17
CA GLU A 52 -10.65 -1.03 20.52
C GLU A 52 -9.41 -1.00 19.60
N TYR A 53 -8.28 -1.56 20.05
CA TYR A 53 -7.07 -1.68 19.24
C TYR A 53 -7.24 -2.62 18.04
N ILE A 54 -7.86 -3.78 18.21
CA ILE A 54 -8.08 -4.71 17.10
C ILE A 54 -9.01 -4.09 16.06
N ASN A 55 -10.03 -3.34 16.50
CA ASN A 55 -10.92 -2.63 15.60
C ASN A 55 -10.18 -1.53 14.81
N SER A 56 -9.26 -0.79 15.44
CA SER A 56 -8.45 0.20 14.72
C SER A 56 -7.48 -0.45 13.73
N LEU A 57 -6.85 -1.55 14.12
CA LEU A 57 -5.98 -2.34 13.23
C LEU A 57 -6.75 -2.93 12.05
N LYS A 58 -7.99 -3.38 12.26
CA LYS A 58 -8.87 -3.88 11.18
C LYS A 58 -9.15 -2.79 10.14
N LEU A 59 -9.39 -1.55 10.59
CA LEU A 59 -9.56 -0.42 9.69
C LEU A 59 -8.28 -0.13 8.91
N GLU A 60 -7.12 -0.17 9.57
CA GLU A 60 -5.83 0.04 8.92
C GLU A 60 -5.52 -1.06 7.88
N LEU A 61 -5.75 -2.33 8.21
CA LEU A 61 -5.59 -3.46 7.29
C LEU A 61 -6.53 -3.36 6.07
N ARG A 62 -7.74 -2.84 6.26
CA ARG A 62 -8.66 -2.59 5.15
C ARG A 62 -8.12 -1.53 4.20
N VAL A 63 -7.52 -0.46 4.74
CA VAL A 63 -6.83 0.56 3.92
C VAL A 63 -5.61 -0.04 3.23
N LEU A 64 -4.87 -0.93 3.89
CA LEU A 64 -3.72 -1.63 3.30
C LEU A 64 -4.09 -2.60 2.17
N ARG A 65 -5.32 -3.12 2.15
CA ARG A 65 -5.79 -3.98 1.05
C ARG A 65 -5.75 -3.25 -0.30
N SER A 66 -6.06 -1.96 -0.33
CA SER A 66 -5.97 -1.18 -1.57
C SER A 66 -4.53 -0.77 -1.94
N VAL A 67 -3.58 -0.85 -1.00
CA VAL A 67 -2.18 -0.44 -1.24
C VAL A 67 -1.55 -1.24 -2.38
N ASN A 68 -1.89 -2.52 -2.56
CA ASN A 68 -1.38 -3.30 -3.68
C ASN A 68 -1.82 -2.73 -5.03
N ASP A 69 -3.06 -2.26 -5.14
CA ASP A 69 -3.56 -1.64 -6.36
C ASP A 69 -2.96 -0.25 -6.57
N TRP A 70 -2.68 0.48 -5.48
CA TRP A 70 -1.98 1.77 -5.53
C TRP A 70 -0.52 1.60 -5.98
N ILE A 71 0.17 0.55 -5.52
CA ILE A 71 1.52 0.20 -5.96
C ILE A 71 1.53 -0.15 -7.45
N LYS A 72 0.57 -0.97 -7.92
CA LYS A 72 0.43 -1.27 -9.35
C LYS A 72 0.18 -0.02 -10.18
N ALA A 73 -0.73 0.85 -9.73
CA ALA A 73 -1.01 2.12 -10.40
C ALA A 73 0.24 3.02 -10.44
N GLY A 74 0.97 3.11 -9.33
CA GLY A 74 2.24 3.85 -9.25
C GLY A 74 3.29 3.32 -10.22
N PHE A 75 3.44 2.00 -10.32
CA PHE A 75 4.35 1.35 -11.28
C PHE A 75 3.97 1.66 -12.73
N TRP A 76 2.69 1.55 -13.09
CA TRP A 76 2.23 1.88 -14.45
C TRP A 76 2.44 3.36 -14.78
N LEU A 77 2.17 4.27 -13.84
CA LEU A 77 2.45 5.70 -14.00
C LEU A 77 3.95 5.97 -14.21
N ALA A 78 4.83 5.28 -13.48
CA ALA A 78 6.27 5.38 -13.66
C ALA A 78 6.72 4.90 -15.05
N LEU A 79 6.11 3.81 -15.55
CA LEU A 79 6.38 3.28 -16.90
C LEU A 79 5.94 4.27 -17.98
N ILE A 80 4.76 4.88 -17.82
CA ILE A 80 4.26 5.93 -18.72
C ILE A 80 5.20 7.15 -18.70
N ALA A 81 5.63 7.59 -17.52
CA ALA A 81 6.57 8.70 -17.37
C ALA A 81 7.87 8.45 -18.15
N LEU A 82 8.43 7.24 -18.01
CA LEU A 82 9.64 6.82 -18.72
C LEU A 82 9.40 6.76 -20.24
N ALA A 83 8.27 6.20 -20.68
CA ALA A 83 7.91 6.14 -22.09
C ALA A 83 7.77 7.55 -22.71
N CYS A 84 7.09 8.47 -22.02
CA CYS A 84 6.98 9.87 -22.44
C CYS A 84 8.35 10.56 -22.55
N LEU A 85 9.24 10.30 -21.60
CA LEU A 85 10.61 10.82 -21.62
C LEU A 85 11.38 10.32 -22.84
N VAL A 86 11.40 9.00 -23.07
CA VAL A 86 12.13 8.38 -24.18
C VAL A 86 11.55 8.83 -25.52
N LEU A 87 10.23 8.81 -25.68
CA LEU A 87 9.57 9.26 -26.90
C LEU A 87 9.82 10.75 -27.17
N GLY A 88 9.69 11.61 -26.14
CA GLY A 88 9.98 13.03 -26.25
C GLY A 88 11.42 13.31 -26.65
N TRP A 89 12.37 12.53 -26.14
CA TRP A 89 13.78 12.62 -26.50
C TRP A 89 14.04 12.17 -27.95
N VAL A 90 13.52 11.02 -28.37
CA VAL A 90 13.69 10.50 -29.74
C VAL A 90 13.06 11.44 -30.77
N VAL A 91 11.81 11.86 -30.55
CA VAL A 91 11.08 12.76 -31.47
C VAL A 91 11.72 14.15 -31.49
N GLY A 92 12.13 14.67 -30.33
CA GLY A 92 12.82 15.96 -30.21
C GLY A 92 14.14 15.98 -30.98
N ARG A 93 14.85 14.85 -31.03
CA ARG A 93 16.10 14.70 -31.79
C ARG A 93 15.88 14.59 -33.30
N MET A 94 14.77 13.99 -33.74
CA MET A 94 14.50 13.75 -35.17
C MET A 94 13.77 14.90 -35.87
N TYR A 95 12.78 15.52 -35.24
CA TYR A 95 11.83 16.39 -35.95
C TYR A 95 11.87 17.84 -35.49
N VAL A 96 11.61 18.11 -34.20
CA VAL A 96 11.38 19.48 -33.70
C VAL A 96 11.92 19.61 -32.27
N PRO A 97 12.88 20.52 -32.00
CA PRO A 97 13.45 20.70 -30.66
C PRO A 97 12.43 21.23 -29.62
N LEU A 98 11.27 21.73 -30.06
CA LEU A 98 10.20 22.20 -29.18
C LEU A 98 9.42 21.06 -28.49
N ILE A 99 9.47 19.82 -29.01
CA ILE A 99 8.75 18.68 -28.40
C ILE A 99 9.49 18.15 -27.16
N SER A 100 10.82 18.36 -27.08
CA SER A 100 11.63 17.87 -25.96
C SER A 100 11.25 18.46 -24.58
N PRO A 101 11.01 19.78 -24.40
CA PRO A 101 10.57 20.31 -23.10
C PRO A 101 9.19 19.82 -22.68
N LEU A 102 8.27 19.61 -23.63
CA LEU A 102 6.92 19.12 -23.33
C LEU A 102 6.95 17.66 -22.85
N GLY A 103 7.78 16.81 -23.49
CA GLY A 103 8.01 15.44 -23.04
C GLY A 103 8.59 15.37 -21.62
N ARG A 104 9.54 16.25 -21.29
CA ARG A 104 10.11 16.36 -19.93
C ARG A 104 9.07 16.78 -18.90
N LEU A 105 8.24 17.78 -19.22
CA LEU A 105 7.20 18.27 -18.31
C LEU A 105 6.18 17.15 -18.02
N MET A 106 5.72 16.43 -19.05
CA MET A 106 4.84 15.28 -18.87
C MET A 106 5.51 14.17 -18.05
N ALA A 107 6.77 13.84 -18.33
CA ALA A 107 7.51 12.86 -17.54
C ALA A 107 7.56 13.23 -16.05
N CYS A 108 7.82 14.48 -15.70
CA CYS A 108 7.79 14.95 -14.31
C CYS A 108 6.40 14.85 -13.67
N VAL A 109 5.35 15.24 -14.40
CA VAL A 109 3.95 15.18 -13.93
C VAL A 109 3.52 13.75 -13.60
N PHE A 110 3.98 12.75 -14.35
CA PHE A 110 3.66 11.34 -14.07
C PHE A 110 4.62 10.68 -13.08
N ALA A 111 5.91 11.05 -13.09
CA ALA A 111 6.92 10.48 -12.20
C ALA A 111 6.64 10.77 -10.72
N LEU A 112 6.19 11.99 -10.39
CA LEU A 112 5.93 12.41 -9.00
C LEU A 112 4.78 11.62 -8.33
N PRO A 113 3.56 11.54 -8.90
CA PRO A 113 2.51 10.67 -8.37
C PRO A 113 2.93 9.20 -8.32
N GLY A 114 3.61 8.70 -9.36
CA GLY A 114 4.13 7.32 -9.38
C GLY A 114 5.06 7.01 -8.22
N PHE A 115 5.94 7.97 -7.88
CA PHE A 115 6.86 7.88 -6.75
C PHE A 115 6.10 7.89 -5.41
N CYS A 116 5.19 8.85 -5.21
CA CYS A 116 4.39 8.96 -3.99
C CYS A 116 3.53 7.72 -3.74
N LEU A 117 2.91 7.17 -4.79
CA LEU A 117 2.14 5.93 -4.69
C LEU A 117 3.04 4.73 -4.36
N SER A 118 4.24 4.65 -4.93
CA SER A 118 5.17 3.56 -4.64
C SER A 118 5.75 3.64 -3.22
N LEU A 119 5.90 4.84 -2.65
CA LEU A 119 6.30 5.05 -1.25
C LEU A 119 5.26 4.58 -0.23
N SER A 120 4.01 4.31 -0.64
CA SER A 120 2.99 3.76 0.24
C SER A 120 3.40 2.42 0.88
N VAL A 121 4.36 1.71 0.28
CA VAL A 121 4.96 0.48 0.83
C VAL A 121 5.61 0.70 2.20
N ILE A 122 6.07 1.91 2.53
CA ILE A 122 6.65 2.22 3.85
C ILE A 122 5.61 2.05 4.97
N ARG A 123 4.33 2.29 4.69
CA ARG A 123 3.26 2.11 5.68
C ARG A 123 3.12 0.65 6.10
N VAL A 124 3.37 -0.29 5.19
CA VAL A 124 3.36 -1.73 5.46
C VAL A 124 4.43 -2.10 6.48
N TYR A 125 5.62 -1.49 6.40
CA TYR A 125 6.72 -1.78 7.32
C TYR A 125 6.43 -1.36 8.76
N ARG A 126 5.49 -0.42 8.97
CA ARG A 126 5.06 0.00 10.31
C ARG A 126 4.14 -1.00 10.99
N LEU A 127 3.61 -1.99 10.27
CA LEU A 127 2.76 -3.02 10.86
C LEU A 127 3.59 -4.00 11.71
N PRO A 128 3.07 -4.40 12.89
CA PRO A 128 3.71 -5.41 13.72
C PRO A 128 3.84 -6.73 12.96
N ALA A 129 4.91 -7.48 13.24
CA ALA A 129 5.24 -8.70 12.47
C ALA A 129 4.11 -9.74 12.49
N TRP A 130 3.44 -9.91 13.64
CA TRP A 130 2.35 -10.87 13.81
C TRP A 130 1.10 -10.51 12.99
N SER A 131 0.87 -9.24 12.67
CA SER A 131 -0.34 -8.84 11.92
C SER A 131 -0.19 -9.13 10.42
N ARG A 132 1.04 -9.30 9.94
CA ARG A 132 1.34 -9.51 8.52
C ARG A 132 0.75 -10.80 7.96
N GLN A 133 0.54 -11.81 8.80
CA GLN A 133 -0.08 -13.07 8.38
C GLN A 133 -1.55 -12.92 7.96
N TRP A 134 -2.21 -11.83 8.37
CA TRP A 134 -3.60 -11.54 8.02
C TRP A 134 -3.76 -10.76 6.71
N LEU A 135 -2.66 -10.42 6.04
CA LEU A 135 -2.69 -9.82 4.71
C LEU A 135 -3.05 -10.92 3.69
N THR A 136 -4.23 -10.83 3.09
CA THR A 136 -4.71 -11.82 2.10
C THR A 136 -3.85 -11.89 0.84
N ALA A 137 -3.17 -10.79 0.49
CA ALA A 137 -2.30 -10.74 -0.67
C ALA A 137 -0.84 -10.51 -0.25
N PRO A 138 0.12 -11.31 -0.76
CA PRO A 138 1.52 -11.03 -0.56
C PRO A 138 1.86 -9.68 -1.20
N ILE A 139 2.47 -8.81 -0.41
CA ILE A 139 2.82 -7.46 -0.84
C ILE A 139 3.99 -7.58 -1.82
N ARG A 140 3.79 -7.08 -3.03
CA ARG A 140 4.77 -7.19 -4.12
C ARG A 140 5.83 -6.10 -3.99
N PHE A 141 6.77 -6.30 -3.07
CA PHE A 141 7.88 -5.37 -2.82
C PHE A 141 8.73 -5.10 -4.08
N ASP A 142 8.84 -6.10 -4.96
CA ASP A 142 9.56 -5.97 -6.24
C ASP A 142 8.91 -4.91 -7.15
N LEU A 143 7.57 -4.83 -7.20
CA LEU A 143 6.89 -3.79 -7.98
C LEU A 143 7.03 -2.41 -7.35
N ALA A 144 6.98 -2.32 -6.02
CA ALA A 144 7.12 -1.03 -5.33
C ALA A 144 8.54 -0.46 -5.53
N THR A 145 9.57 -1.29 -5.34
CA THR A 145 10.98 -0.89 -5.55
C THR A 145 11.24 -0.56 -7.02
N GLY A 146 10.69 -1.35 -7.96
CA GLY A 146 10.73 -1.04 -9.38
C GLY A 146 10.07 0.28 -9.73
N GLY A 147 8.88 0.57 -9.16
CA GLY A 147 8.17 1.84 -9.35
C GLY A 147 8.96 3.03 -8.83
N ILE A 148 9.55 2.92 -7.64
CA ILE A 148 10.43 3.95 -7.05
C ILE A 148 11.62 4.23 -7.96
N LEU A 149 12.33 3.18 -8.40
CA LEU A 149 13.51 3.30 -9.25
C LEU A 149 13.16 3.93 -10.60
N MET A 150 12.08 3.47 -11.25
CA MET A 150 11.65 3.99 -12.54
C MET A 150 11.20 5.45 -12.46
N SER A 151 10.42 5.82 -11.45
CA SER A 151 10.04 7.22 -11.22
C SER A 151 11.25 8.10 -10.96
N PHE A 152 12.23 7.61 -10.20
CA PHE A 152 13.48 8.33 -9.94
C PHE A 152 14.29 8.53 -11.22
N LEU A 153 14.47 7.48 -12.02
CA LEU A 153 15.16 7.54 -13.31
C LEU A 153 14.47 8.47 -14.30
N ALA A 154 13.13 8.42 -14.39
CA ALA A 154 12.35 9.31 -15.24
C ALA A 154 12.49 10.78 -14.80
N GLY A 155 12.42 11.04 -13.49
CA GLY A 155 12.62 12.37 -12.91
C GLY A 155 14.02 12.92 -13.18
N VAL A 156 15.07 12.17 -12.82
CA VAL A 156 16.46 12.57 -13.06
C VAL A 156 16.72 12.74 -14.56
N GLY A 157 16.28 11.79 -15.39
CA GLY A 157 16.42 11.85 -16.84
C GLY A 157 15.78 13.10 -17.44
N ALA A 158 14.62 13.53 -16.94
CA ALA A 158 13.97 14.76 -17.38
C ALA A 158 14.80 16.02 -17.13
N PHE A 159 15.63 16.05 -16.09
CA PHE A 159 16.51 17.18 -15.79
C PHE A 159 17.84 17.15 -16.54
N PHE A 160 18.43 15.96 -16.73
CA PHE A 160 19.79 15.83 -17.27
C PHE A 160 19.87 15.62 -18.78
N LEU A 161 18.79 15.18 -19.44
CA LEU A 161 18.81 15.02 -20.89
C LEU A 161 18.91 16.40 -21.57
N PRO A 162 19.84 16.62 -22.51
CA PRO A 162 19.98 17.86 -23.26
C PRO A 162 18.84 18.04 -24.28
#